data_AF-A0A1B7W7E1-F1
#
_entry.id   AF-A0A1B7W7E1-F1
#
_cell.length_a   1.000
_cell.length_b   1.000
_cell.length_c   1.000
_cell.angle_alpha   90.00
_cell.angle_beta   90.00
_cell.angle_gamma   90.00
#
_symmetry.space_group_name_H-M   'P 1'
#
loop_
_entity.id
_entity.type
_entity.pdbx_description
1 polymer ?
#
loop_
_entity_poly.entity_id
_entity_poly.type
_entity_poly.pdbx_seq_one_letter_code
_entity_poly.pdbx_strand_id
1 'polypeptide(L)'
;QENQKENLALLSPLHKIDVDLPLVYDPIHLRTWAKLSARVNASIRLYRQSMQDGLITDGHQIQMRSNEVQNNILRDLRLAFFATEPSDVENRKRLIVEIVKVQKDWGQSLQKAKEIKRKIKEIKQQNQSAAANSVANAKDIDYVEYEQLLTKHSLSNGERHQVDKYILRQRYGIVVTPQLKIQDEKGYYGQLLIHYYLTHESEYFHVKDQQEWSQQLLWGEGKVFLPDLRTYTLKVEAMRALGIMQFLETERVFSENDADLIWLKNVAGQSSRHLKRALGIDLVRGKESVAGIKLLSRLLGLLGLKLQQVNDGYKIDLDTLNDGRDKIFAVWQHRDDLMLTTLHNMECEIVDLSKKSQQEAVLIS
;
A
#
# COMPACT_ATOMS: atom_id res chain seq x y z
N GLN A 1 2.24 17.79 9.08
CA GLN A 1 1.59 19.11 8.93
C GLN A 1 2.18 19.86 7.75
N GLU A 2 3.47 20.19 7.77
CA GLU A 2 4.19 20.88 6.67
C GLU A 2 4.15 20.10 5.34
N ASN A 3 4.42 18.79 5.38
CA ASN A 3 4.36 17.92 4.18
C ASN A 3 3.01 17.93 3.45
N GLN A 4 1.90 18.05 4.18
CA GLN A 4 0.57 18.03 3.56
C GLN A 4 0.22 19.40 2.97
N LYS A 5 0.61 20.50 3.65
CA LYS A 5 0.45 21.86 3.11
C LYS A 5 1.22 22.06 1.81
N GLU A 6 2.46 21.59 1.73
CA GLU A 6 3.27 21.69 0.51
C GLU A 6 2.75 20.80 -0.62
N ASN A 7 2.28 19.58 -0.34
CA ASN A 7 1.64 18.74 -1.36
C ASN A 7 0.41 19.43 -1.96
N LEU A 8 -0.34 20.17 -1.14
CA LEU A 8 -1.53 20.91 -1.57
C LEU A 8 -1.16 22.18 -2.36
N ALA A 9 -0.08 22.86 -1.98
CA ALA A 9 0.47 23.95 -2.78
C ALA A 9 0.91 23.48 -4.18
N LEU A 10 1.46 22.26 -4.29
CA LEU A 10 1.78 21.63 -5.57
C LEU A 10 0.53 21.24 -6.37
N LEU A 11 -0.60 20.97 -5.69
CA LEU A 11 -1.87 20.60 -6.30
C LEU A 11 -2.77 21.78 -6.68
N SER A 12 -2.59 22.94 -6.04
CA SER A 12 -3.39 24.15 -6.26
C SER A 12 -3.36 24.63 -7.72
N PRO A 13 -2.19 24.70 -8.40
CA PRO A 13 -2.15 25.01 -9.83
C PRO A 13 -2.81 23.93 -10.72
N LEU A 14 -2.83 22.68 -10.26
CA LEU A 14 -3.27 21.52 -11.06
C LEU A 14 -4.78 21.32 -11.02
N HIS A 15 -5.46 21.71 -9.94
CA HIS A 15 -6.90 21.40 -9.76
C HIS A 15 -7.85 22.55 -10.12
N LYS A 16 -7.37 23.78 -10.36
CA LYS A 16 -8.22 25.00 -10.48
C LYS A 16 -9.20 25.19 -9.30
N ILE A 17 -9.02 24.49 -8.18
CA ILE A 17 -9.85 24.66 -6.98
C ILE A 17 -9.14 25.69 -6.09
N ASP A 18 -9.74 26.87 -5.98
CA ASP A 18 -9.29 27.94 -5.07
C ASP A 18 -9.74 27.61 -3.63
N VAL A 19 -9.09 26.62 -3.03
CA VAL A 19 -9.31 26.29 -1.61
C VAL A 19 -8.33 27.11 -0.78
N ASP A 20 -8.83 28.08 -0.01
CA ASP A 20 -8.04 28.73 1.03
C ASP A 20 -7.75 27.73 2.16
N LEU A 21 -6.64 27.02 2.01
CA LEU A 21 -6.20 25.92 2.87
C LEU A 21 -6.16 26.31 4.37
N PRO A 22 -5.59 27.46 4.78
CA PRO A 22 -5.72 27.98 6.15
C PRO A 22 -7.15 28.06 6.68
N LEU A 23 -8.14 28.35 5.82
CA LEU A 23 -9.55 28.52 6.22
C LEU A 23 -10.29 27.19 6.33
N VAL A 24 -9.93 26.20 5.51
CA VAL A 24 -10.60 24.88 5.43
C VAL A 24 -9.94 23.83 6.33
N TYR A 25 -8.69 24.03 6.73
CA TYR A 25 -7.97 23.09 7.60
C TYR A 25 -8.16 23.41 9.08
N ASP A 26 -8.62 22.44 9.88
CA ASP A 26 -8.60 22.53 11.35
C ASP A 26 -7.40 21.75 11.95
N PRO A 27 -6.43 22.44 12.59
CA PRO A 27 -5.29 21.79 13.23
C PRO A 27 -5.65 20.86 14.41
N ILE A 28 -6.84 21.02 15.03
CA ILE A 28 -7.25 20.24 16.20
C ILE A 28 -7.48 18.78 15.83
N HIS A 29 -8.18 18.50 14.73
CA HIS A 29 -8.44 17.12 14.28
C HIS A 29 -7.13 16.36 14.00
N LEU A 30 -6.19 16.99 13.28
CA LEU A 30 -4.91 16.36 12.97
C LEU A 30 -4.04 16.14 14.21
N ARG A 31 -4.07 17.07 15.17
CA ARG A 31 -3.37 16.88 16.45
C ARG A 31 -3.96 15.71 17.25
N THR A 32 -5.29 15.59 17.28
CA THR A 32 -5.98 14.49 17.97
C THR A 32 -5.68 13.15 17.31
N TRP A 33 -5.79 13.07 15.99
CA TRP A 33 -5.41 11.89 15.22
C TRP A 33 -3.95 11.50 15.44
N ALA A 34 -3.02 12.47 15.44
CA ALA A 34 -1.60 12.20 15.67
C ALA A 34 -1.34 11.64 17.08
N LYS A 35 -2.02 12.16 18.11
CA LYS A 35 -1.94 11.61 19.48
C LYS A 35 -2.48 10.19 19.56
N LEU A 36 -3.64 9.93 18.94
CA LEU A 36 -4.23 8.58 18.88
C LEU A 36 -3.32 7.60 18.14
N SER A 37 -2.79 8.01 16.99
CA SER A 37 -1.85 7.21 16.20
C SER A 37 -0.56 6.93 16.97
N ALA A 38 -0.01 7.92 17.67
CA ALA A 38 1.15 7.73 18.55
C ALA A 38 0.85 6.74 19.68
N ARG A 39 -0.34 6.83 20.30
CA ARG A 39 -0.80 5.89 21.32
C ARG A 39 -0.93 4.47 20.77
N VAL A 40 -1.54 4.29 19.61
CA VAL A 40 -1.66 2.98 18.95
C VAL A 40 -0.27 2.41 18.64
N ASN A 41 0.62 3.21 18.06
CA ASN A 41 1.99 2.79 17.79
C ASN A 41 2.77 2.43 19.06
N ALA A 42 2.58 3.16 20.15
CA ALA A 42 3.13 2.82 21.46
C ALA A 42 2.52 1.52 22.00
N SER A 43 1.20 1.32 21.87
CA SER A 43 0.52 0.09 22.28
C SER A 43 1.02 -1.14 21.52
N ILE A 44 1.35 -1.01 20.22
CA ILE A 44 1.96 -2.09 19.44
C ILE A 44 3.33 -2.48 20.00
N ARG A 45 4.11 -1.50 20.50
CA ARG A 45 5.39 -1.78 21.18
C ARG A 45 5.17 -2.53 22.49
N LEU A 46 4.12 -2.17 23.23
CA LEU A 46 3.73 -2.79 24.50
C LEU A 46 3.00 -4.13 24.32
N TYR A 47 2.44 -4.41 23.14
CA TYR A 47 1.64 -5.60 22.86
C TYR A 47 2.40 -6.89 23.14
N ARG A 48 3.71 -6.93 22.81
CA ARG A 48 4.55 -8.08 23.12
C ARG A 48 4.59 -8.35 24.64
N GLN A 49 4.75 -7.30 25.43
CA GLN A 49 4.84 -7.40 26.88
C GLN A 49 3.48 -7.80 27.47
N SER A 50 2.39 -7.17 27.03
CA SER A 50 1.03 -7.55 27.45
C SER A 50 0.67 -9.00 27.09
N MET A 51 1.07 -9.50 25.91
CA MET A 51 0.90 -10.91 25.55
C MET A 51 1.72 -11.84 26.43
N GLN A 52 2.93 -11.44 26.82
CA GLN A 52 3.75 -12.22 27.76
C GLN A 52 3.10 -12.27 29.14
N ASP A 53 2.67 -11.13 29.67
CA ASP A 53 2.03 -11.03 30.98
C ASP A 53 0.73 -11.84 31.03
N GLY A 54 -0.07 -11.79 29.95
CA GLY A 54 -1.31 -12.57 29.82
C GLY A 54 -1.03 -14.09 29.82
N LEU A 55 -0.08 -14.54 29.01
CA LEU A 55 0.30 -15.95 28.95
C LEU A 55 0.85 -16.47 30.30
N ILE A 56 1.62 -15.65 31.04
CA ILE A 56 2.07 -16.00 32.40
C ILE A 56 0.88 -16.12 33.36
N THR A 57 -0.06 -15.17 33.28
CA THR A 57 -1.28 -15.15 34.10
C THR A 57 -2.16 -16.37 33.84
N ASP A 58 -2.23 -16.83 32.59
CA ASP A 58 -2.94 -18.05 32.19
C ASP A 58 -2.21 -19.34 32.61
N GLY A 59 -1.08 -19.22 33.32
CA GLY A 59 -0.29 -20.35 33.85
C GLY A 59 0.68 -20.96 32.85
N HIS A 60 0.91 -20.33 31.69
CA HIS A 60 1.89 -20.80 30.72
C HIS A 60 3.32 -20.44 31.16
N GLN A 61 4.23 -21.42 31.10
CA GLN A 61 5.66 -21.18 31.31
C GLN A 61 6.29 -20.58 30.06
N ILE A 62 6.60 -19.28 30.10
CA ILE A 62 7.24 -18.58 28.98
C ILE A 62 8.77 -18.63 29.16
N GLN A 63 9.45 -19.24 28.21
CA GLN A 63 10.91 -19.15 28.09
C GLN A 63 11.28 -18.14 27.00
N MET A 64 11.73 -16.95 27.40
CA MET A 64 12.33 -15.98 26.50
C MET A 64 13.67 -16.51 25.99
N ARG A 65 13.71 -16.94 24.73
CA ARG A 65 14.95 -17.36 24.08
C ARG A 65 15.62 -16.14 23.44
N SER A 66 16.67 -15.61 24.08
CA SER A 66 17.62 -14.75 23.39
C SER A 66 18.74 -15.62 22.81
N ASN A 67 19.15 -15.33 21.56
CA ASN A 67 20.31 -15.99 20.95
C ASN A 67 21.60 -15.67 21.73
N GLU A 68 21.61 -14.56 22.48
CA GLU A 68 22.74 -14.07 23.27
C GLU A 68 23.04 -15.00 24.46
N VAL A 69 22.02 -15.42 25.22
CA VAL A 69 22.23 -16.30 26.39
C VAL A 69 22.85 -17.63 25.97
N GLN A 70 22.42 -18.20 24.85
CA GLN A 70 22.95 -19.49 24.36
C GLN A 70 24.34 -19.35 23.72
N ASN A 71 24.61 -18.25 23.02
CA ASN A 71 25.95 -17.95 22.50
C ASN A 71 26.95 -17.71 23.64
N ASN A 72 26.50 -17.09 24.73
CA ASN A 72 27.30 -16.90 25.94
C ASN A 72 27.59 -18.25 26.60
N ILE A 73 26.60 -19.14 26.76
CA ILE A 73 26.83 -20.50 27.29
C ILE A 73 27.86 -21.27 26.46
N LEU A 74 27.75 -21.24 25.12
CA LEU A 74 28.70 -21.93 24.25
C LEU A 74 30.10 -21.32 24.34
N ARG A 75 30.18 -19.99 24.46
CA ARG A 75 31.44 -19.26 24.65
C ARG A 75 32.08 -19.60 25.99
N ASP A 76 31.31 -19.61 27.07
CA ASP A 76 31.77 -19.88 28.42
C ASP A 76 32.25 -21.33 28.56
N LEU A 77 31.54 -22.29 27.98
CA LEU A 77 31.97 -23.70 27.93
C LEU A 77 33.27 -23.88 27.14
N ARG A 78 33.44 -23.14 26.04
CA ARG A 78 34.70 -23.15 25.26
C ARG A 78 35.84 -22.52 26.04
N LEU A 79 35.60 -21.39 26.72
CA LEU A 79 36.60 -20.73 27.57
C LEU A 79 37.01 -21.63 28.74
N ALA A 80 36.05 -22.28 29.39
CA ALA A 80 36.32 -23.27 30.44
C ALA A 80 37.17 -24.44 29.91
N PHE A 81 36.88 -24.94 28.71
CA PHE A 81 37.67 -25.99 28.07
C PHE A 81 39.12 -25.55 27.81
N PHE A 82 39.35 -24.32 27.36
CA PHE A 82 40.70 -23.78 27.14
C PHE A 82 41.44 -23.47 28.44
N ALA A 83 40.72 -23.12 29.51
CA ALA A 83 41.30 -22.85 30.84
C ALA A 83 41.63 -24.11 31.63
N THR A 84 41.12 -25.29 31.22
CA THR A 84 41.38 -26.56 31.92
C THR A 84 42.76 -27.10 31.54
N GLU A 85 43.54 -27.48 32.55
CA GLU A 85 44.87 -28.09 32.39
C GLU A 85 44.85 -29.29 31.41
N PRO A 86 45.86 -29.45 30.53
CA PRO A 86 45.92 -30.58 29.59
C PRO A 86 45.97 -31.97 30.24
N SER A 87 46.40 -32.04 31.50
CA SER A 87 46.51 -33.26 32.30
C SER A 87 45.16 -33.75 32.86
N ASP A 88 44.16 -32.87 32.98
CA ASP A 88 42.82 -33.22 33.47
C ASP A 88 41.92 -33.68 32.31
N VAL A 89 42.18 -34.90 31.86
CA VAL A 89 41.52 -35.52 30.71
C VAL A 89 40.02 -35.72 30.95
N GLU A 90 39.60 -35.98 32.18
CA GLU A 90 38.22 -36.31 32.51
C GLU A 90 37.31 -35.08 32.44
N ASN A 91 37.73 -33.94 33.00
CA ASN A 91 36.98 -32.69 32.89
C ASN A 91 36.95 -32.17 31.45
N ARG A 92 38.04 -32.31 30.68
CA ARG A 92 38.06 -31.93 29.26
C ARG A 92 37.09 -32.76 28.43
N LYS A 93 37.00 -34.07 28.65
CA LYS A 93 36.01 -34.95 28.00
C LYS A 93 34.59 -34.52 28.32
N ARG A 94 34.30 -34.24 29.60
CA ARG A 94 32.97 -33.77 30.03
C ARG A 94 32.57 -32.47 29.34
N LEU A 95 33.46 -31.48 29.30
CA LEU A 95 33.20 -30.20 28.63
C LEU A 95 32.97 -30.36 27.12
N ILE A 96 33.71 -31.23 26.44
CA ILE A 96 33.47 -31.53 25.02
C ILE A 96 32.06 -32.11 24.81
N VAL A 97 31.66 -33.09 25.61
CA VAL A 97 30.32 -33.71 25.51
C VAL A 97 29.23 -32.66 25.73
N GLU A 98 29.42 -31.76 26.69
CA GLU A 98 28.47 -30.70 27.00
C GLU A 98 28.38 -29.66 25.86
N ILE A 99 29.52 -29.24 25.30
CA ILE A 99 29.56 -28.36 24.12
C ILE A 99 28.81 -28.99 22.94
N VAL A 100 29.09 -30.27 22.63
CA VAL A 100 28.45 -30.98 21.52
C VAL A 100 26.95 -31.12 21.75
N LYS A 101 26.52 -31.41 22.99
CA LYS A 101 25.11 -31.49 23.35
C LYS A 101 24.40 -30.14 23.14
N VAL A 102 24.97 -29.05 23.65
CA VAL A 102 24.42 -27.70 23.47
C VAL A 102 24.31 -27.31 21.99
N GLN A 103 25.33 -27.64 21.17
CA GLN A 103 25.28 -27.40 19.72
C GLN A 103 24.18 -28.22 19.03
N LYS A 104 24.00 -29.49 19.41
CA LYS A 104 22.97 -30.36 18.85
C LYS A 104 21.56 -29.88 19.22
N ASP A 105 21.34 -29.54 20.49
CA ASP A 105 20.06 -29.04 20.99
C ASP A 105 19.70 -27.70 20.34
N TRP A 106 20.70 -26.84 20.10
CA TRP A 106 20.52 -25.62 19.30
C TRP A 106 20.07 -25.94 17.88
N GLY A 107 20.79 -26.83 17.17
CA GLY A 107 20.47 -27.20 15.80
C GLY A 107 19.03 -27.69 15.67
N GLN A 108 18.59 -28.54 16.59
CA GLN A 108 17.20 -29.02 16.66
C GLN A 108 16.20 -27.89 16.94
N SER A 109 16.52 -27.00 17.88
CA SER A 109 15.70 -25.83 18.20
C SER A 109 15.50 -24.90 17.00
N LEU A 110 16.58 -24.57 16.27
CA LEU A 110 16.52 -23.73 15.09
C LEU A 110 15.66 -24.39 13.99
N GLN A 111 15.78 -25.70 13.84
CA GLN A 111 14.97 -26.46 12.89
C GLN A 111 13.48 -26.42 13.27
N LYS A 112 13.14 -26.61 14.55
CA LYS A 112 11.76 -26.46 15.06
C LYS A 112 11.22 -25.05 14.82
N ALA A 113 12.01 -24.01 15.08
CA ALA A 113 11.60 -22.63 14.83
C ALA A 113 11.34 -22.34 13.34
N LYS A 114 12.19 -22.87 12.45
CA LYS A 114 11.97 -22.80 10.99
C LYS A 114 10.69 -23.52 10.59
N GLU A 115 10.42 -24.69 11.17
CA GLU A 115 9.22 -25.47 10.90
C GLU A 115 7.95 -24.75 11.38
N ILE A 116 7.96 -24.19 12.59
CA ILE A 116 6.85 -23.38 13.12
C ILE A 116 6.60 -22.18 12.22
N LYS A 117 7.66 -21.46 11.81
CA LYS A 117 7.53 -20.32 10.89
C LYS A 117 6.91 -20.74 9.55
N ARG A 118 7.28 -21.91 9.03
CA ARG A 118 6.67 -22.48 7.81
C ARG A 118 5.19 -22.79 8.03
N LYS A 119 4.84 -23.49 9.11
CA LYS A 119 3.44 -23.83 9.46
C LYS A 119 2.57 -22.57 9.62
N ILE A 120 3.07 -21.54 10.28
CA ILE A 120 2.36 -20.25 10.42
C ILE A 120 2.10 -19.62 9.05
N LYS A 121 3.09 -19.64 8.15
CA LYS A 121 2.94 -19.12 6.79
C LYS A 121 1.88 -19.90 6.01
N GLU A 122 1.89 -21.22 6.11
CA GLU A 122 0.91 -22.11 5.47
C GLU A 122 -0.51 -21.84 5.96
N ILE A 123 -0.71 -21.79 7.29
CA ILE A 123 -2.01 -21.47 7.90
C ILE A 123 -2.51 -20.09 7.44
N LYS A 124 -1.62 -19.08 7.42
CA LYS A 124 -1.99 -17.74 6.95
C LYS A 124 -2.45 -17.76 5.48
N GLN A 125 -1.75 -18.49 4.62
CA GLN A 125 -2.10 -18.60 3.21
C GLN A 125 -3.42 -19.37 3.01
N GLN A 126 -3.64 -20.45 3.76
CA GLN A 126 -4.89 -21.21 3.75
C GLN A 126 -6.07 -20.34 4.19
N ASN A 127 -5.93 -19.61 5.30
CA ASN A 127 -6.97 -18.70 5.80
C ASN A 127 -7.29 -17.60 4.80
N GLN A 128 -6.27 -16.99 4.19
CA GLN A 128 -6.47 -15.97 3.16
C GLN A 128 -7.21 -16.54 1.95
N SER A 129 -6.83 -17.74 1.49
CA SER A 129 -7.48 -18.40 0.35
C SER A 129 -8.93 -18.78 0.66
N ALA A 130 -9.21 -19.29 1.87
CA ALA A 130 -10.55 -19.63 2.31
C ALA A 130 -11.46 -18.40 2.43
N ALA A 131 -10.95 -17.29 2.99
CA ALA A 131 -11.67 -16.03 3.06
C ALA A 131 -11.96 -15.47 1.66
N ALA A 132 -10.97 -15.47 0.77
CA ALA A 132 -11.15 -15.02 -0.61
C ALA A 132 -12.17 -15.85 -1.39
N ASN A 133 -12.15 -17.17 -1.22
CA ASN A 133 -13.17 -18.07 -1.78
C ASN A 133 -14.57 -17.77 -1.23
N SER A 134 -14.67 -17.51 0.08
CA SER A 134 -15.94 -17.19 0.72
C SER A 134 -16.54 -15.87 0.21
N VAL A 135 -15.69 -14.85 -0.04
CA VAL A 135 -16.10 -13.58 -0.64
C VAL A 135 -16.52 -13.76 -2.10
N ALA A 136 -15.71 -14.45 -2.91
CA ALA A 136 -16.02 -14.65 -4.33
C ALA A 136 -17.34 -15.44 -4.54
N ASN A 137 -17.61 -16.43 -3.67
CA ASN A 137 -18.81 -17.25 -3.73
C ASN A 137 -20.01 -16.66 -2.97
N ALA A 138 -19.86 -15.51 -2.32
CA ALA A 138 -20.98 -14.87 -1.62
C ALA A 138 -22.09 -14.45 -2.61
N LYS A 139 -23.33 -14.36 -2.10
CA LYS A 139 -24.48 -13.85 -2.85
C LYS A 139 -24.16 -12.44 -3.35
N ASP A 140 -24.48 -12.15 -4.61
CA ASP A 140 -24.48 -10.77 -5.09
C ASP A 140 -25.63 -10.01 -4.45
N ILE A 141 -25.31 -8.82 -3.96
CA ILE A 141 -26.28 -7.89 -3.38
C ILE A 141 -26.42 -6.66 -4.28
N ASP A 142 -27.58 -6.01 -4.23
CA ASP A 142 -27.80 -4.73 -4.89
C ASP A 142 -27.40 -3.54 -4.00
N TYR A 143 -27.59 -2.32 -4.51
CA TYR A 143 -27.26 -1.09 -3.78
C TYR A 143 -28.13 -0.90 -2.52
N VAL A 144 -29.41 -1.27 -2.58
CA VAL A 144 -30.34 -1.10 -1.46
C VAL A 144 -30.00 -2.09 -0.34
N GLU A 145 -29.75 -3.35 -0.68
CA GLU A 145 -29.25 -4.36 0.25
C GLU A 145 -27.90 -3.94 0.87
N TYR A 146 -26.99 -3.37 0.07
CA TYR A 146 -25.71 -2.85 0.55
C TYR A 146 -25.88 -1.74 1.61
N GLU A 147 -26.70 -0.72 1.34
CA GLU A 147 -26.96 0.36 2.28
C GLU A 147 -27.63 -0.16 3.57
N GLN A 148 -28.59 -1.08 3.44
CA GLN A 148 -29.22 -1.72 4.61
C GLN A 148 -28.19 -2.45 5.48
N LEU A 149 -27.23 -3.15 4.89
CA LEU A 149 -26.16 -3.81 5.63
C LEU A 149 -25.23 -2.80 6.33
N LEU A 150 -24.92 -1.66 5.71
CA LEU A 150 -24.09 -0.63 6.35
C LEU A 150 -24.73 -0.01 7.60
N THR A 151 -26.07 0.04 7.67
CA THR A 151 -26.77 0.56 8.86
C THR A 151 -26.77 -0.41 10.04
N LYS A 152 -26.46 -1.70 9.84
CA LYS A 152 -26.45 -2.69 10.91
C LYS A 152 -25.27 -2.49 11.85
N HIS A 153 -25.55 -2.52 13.16
CA HIS A 153 -24.51 -2.43 14.20
C HIS A 153 -23.50 -3.59 14.14
N SER A 154 -23.93 -4.79 13.76
CA SER A 154 -23.05 -5.95 13.59
C SER A 154 -23.43 -6.78 12.37
N LEU A 155 -22.42 -7.14 11.58
CA LEU A 155 -22.55 -8.01 10.42
C LEU A 155 -22.08 -9.43 10.76
N SER A 156 -22.84 -10.43 10.31
CA SER A 156 -22.40 -11.82 10.26
C SER A 156 -21.27 -11.99 9.23
N ASN A 157 -20.52 -13.10 9.30
CA ASN A 157 -19.46 -13.36 8.33
C ASN A 157 -20.00 -13.45 6.89
N GLY A 158 -21.20 -14.03 6.70
CA GLY A 158 -21.85 -14.09 5.38
C GLY A 158 -22.17 -12.70 4.83
N GLU A 159 -22.75 -11.83 5.65
CA GLU A 159 -23.06 -10.45 5.26
C GLU A 159 -21.79 -9.64 4.98
N ARG A 160 -20.73 -9.82 5.78
CA ARG A 160 -19.42 -9.20 5.50
C ARG A 160 -18.88 -9.63 4.14
N HIS A 161 -18.96 -10.92 3.83
CA HIS A 161 -18.52 -11.43 2.52
C HIS A 161 -19.33 -10.83 1.35
N GLN A 162 -20.64 -10.63 1.54
CA GLN A 162 -21.50 -9.98 0.54
C GLN A 162 -21.12 -8.51 0.33
N VAL A 163 -20.93 -7.76 1.42
CA VAL A 163 -20.47 -6.36 1.37
C VAL A 163 -19.11 -6.26 0.68
N ASP A 164 -18.15 -7.10 1.06
CA ASP A 164 -16.83 -7.15 0.43
C ASP A 164 -16.92 -7.44 -1.07
N LYS A 165 -17.74 -8.43 -1.47
CA LYS A 165 -17.93 -8.78 -2.88
C LYS A 165 -18.54 -7.61 -3.65
N TYR A 166 -19.54 -6.93 -3.09
CA TYR A 166 -20.16 -5.76 -3.68
C TYR A 166 -19.12 -4.65 -3.91
N ILE A 167 -18.33 -4.30 -2.89
CA ILE A 167 -17.30 -3.26 -2.98
C ILE A 167 -16.28 -3.59 -4.08
N LEU A 168 -15.82 -4.83 -4.17
CA LEU A 168 -14.87 -5.25 -5.21
C LEU A 168 -15.49 -5.15 -6.61
N ARG A 169 -16.76 -5.56 -6.75
CA ARG A 169 -17.48 -5.44 -8.02
C ARG A 169 -17.59 -3.98 -8.45
N GLN A 170 -17.89 -3.05 -7.54
CA GLN A 170 -17.95 -1.62 -7.85
C GLN A 170 -16.58 -1.03 -8.20
N ARG A 171 -15.51 -1.47 -7.53
CA ARG A 171 -14.14 -0.99 -7.79
C ARG A 171 -13.63 -1.44 -9.15
N TYR A 172 -13.71 -2.73 -9.45
CA TYR A 172 -13.06 -3.32 -10.61
C TYR A 172 -13.99 -3.49 -11.82
N GLY A 173 -15.31 -3.49 -11.62
CA GLY A 173 -16.29 -3.64 -12.69
C GLY A 173 -16.30 -5.01 -13.39
N ILE A 174 -15.55 -5.98 -12.87
CA ILE A 174 -15.46 -7.36 -13.37
C ILE A 174 -15.98 -8.36 -12.34
N VAL A 175 -16.14 -9.62 -12.76
CA VAL A 175 -16.51 -10.72 -11.86
C VAL A 175 -15.48 -10.87 -10.76
N VAL A 176 -15.94 -10.90 -9.51
CA VAL A 176 -15.09 -11.05 -8.34
C VAL A 176 -14.59 -12.49 -8.23
N THR A 177 -13.29 -12.68 -8.41
CA THR A 177 -12.63 -13.98 -8.23
C THR A 177 -11.85 -14.01 -6.91
N PRO A 178 -11.55 -15.20 -6.36
CA PRO A 178 -10.71 -15.31 -5.17
C PRO A 178 -9.34 -14.66 -5.39
N GLN A 179 -8.78 -14.80 -6.58
CA GLN A 179 -7.50 -14.19 -6.94
C GLN A 179 -7.56 -12.65 -6.89
N LEU A 180 -8.64 -12.06 -7.41
CA LEU A 180 -8.85 -10.61 -7.35
C LEU A 180 -8.94 -10.10 -5.91
N LYS A 181 -9.64 -10.82 -5.02
CA LYS A 181 -9.71 -10.46 -3.58
C LYS A 181 -8.33 -10.47 -2.94
N ILE A 182 -7.53 -11.51 -3.20
CA ILE A 182 -6.16 -11.62 -2.66
C ILE A 182 -5.26 -10.51 -3.19
N GLN A 183 -5.44 -10.10 -4.44
CA GLN A 183 -4.71 -8.97 -5.03
C GLN A 183 -5.16 -7.63 -4.43
N ASP A 184 -6.46 -7.40 -4.27
CA ASP A 184 -7.02 -6.18 -3.66
C ASP A 184 -6.43 -5.93 -2.27
N GLU A 185 -6.36 -6.97 -1.43
CA GLU A 185 -5.75 -6.91 -0.09
C GLU A 185 -4.26 -6.53 -0.11
N LYS A 186 -3.58 -6.73 -1.24
CA LYS A 186 -2.17 -6.35 -1.46
C LYS A 186 -2.02 -4.93 -2.03
N GLY A 187 -3.12 -4.19 -2.20
CA GLY A 187 -3.13 -2.82 -2.72
C GLY A 187 -3.27 -2.73 -4.25
N TYR A 188 -3.70 -3.79 -4.92
CA TYR A 188 -3.80 -3.86 -6.38
C TYR A 188 -4.67 -2.76 -6.99
N TYR A 189 -5.79 -2.41 -6.36
CA TYR A 189 -6.68 -1.33 -6.83
C TYR A 189 -5.93 -0.01 -7.03
N GLY A 190 -5.14 0.41 -6.04
CA GLY A 190 -4.38 1.66 -6.12
C GLY A 190 -3.30 1.62 -7.19
N GLN A 191 -2.68 0.45 -7.40
CA GLN A 191 -1.68 0.25 -8.44
C GLN A 191 -2.28 0.37 -9.84
N LEU A 192 -3.43 -0.27 -10.05
CA LEU A 192 -4.17 -0.19 -11.30
C LEU A 192 -4.66 1.22 -11.59
N LEU A 193 -5.20 1.93 -10.59
CA LEU A 193 -5.65 3.32 -10.77
C LEU A 193 -4.52 4.23 -11.26
N ILE A 194 -3.33 4.16 -10.64
CA ILE A 194 -2.20 4.98 -11.06
C ILE A 194 -1.80 4.62 -12.50
N HIS A 195 -1.73 3.33 -12.83
CA HIS A 195 -1.36 2.89 -14.18
C HIS A 195 -2.39 3.31 -15.24
N TYR A 196 -3.67 3.17 -14.93
CA TYR A 196 -4.77 3.59 -15.79
C TYR A 196 -4.71 5.09 -16.07
N TYR A 197 -4.63 5.94 -15.04
CA TYR A 197 -4.58 7.39 -15.23
C TYR A 197 -3.31 7.88 -15.92
N LEU A 198 -2.21 7.12 -15.85
CA LEU A 198 -1.00 7.41 -16.62
C LEU A 198 -1.16 7.13 -18.11
N THR A 199 -1.85 6.05 -18.47
CA THR A 199 -1.90 5.50 -19.83
C THR A 199 -3.15 5.88 -20.62
N HIS A 200 -4.27 6.10 -19.93
CA HIS A 200 -5.54 6.49 -20.49
C HIS A 200 -5.79 7.93 -20.04
N GLU A 201 -5.42 8.89 -20.90
CA GLU A 201 -5.61 10.33 -20.65
C GLU A 201 -7.10 10.67 -20.63
N SER A 202 -7.79 10.34 -19.54
CA SER A 202 -9.18 10.72 -19.32
C SER A 202 -9.23 12.02 -18.53
N GLU A 203 -9.85 13.05 -19.09
CA GLU A 203 -10.14 14.31 -18.37
C GLU A 203 -10.98 14.06 -17.11
N TYR A 204 -11.73 12.94 -17.08
CA TYR A 204 -12.54 12.52 -15.95
C TYR A 204 -11.73 12.33 -14.67
N PHE A 205 -10.45 11.98 -14.80
CA PHE A 205 -9.55 11.83 -13.68
C PHE A 205 -9.48 13.10 -12.80
N HIS A 206 -9.33 14.26 -13.43
CA HIS A 206 -9.27 15.54 -12.71
C HIS A 206 -10.62 15.88 -12.09
N VAL A 207 -11.72 15.59 -12.79
CA VAL A 207 -13.08 15.75 -12.27
C VAL A 207 -13.28 14.90 -11.02
N LYS A 208 -12.79 13.66 -11.01
CA LYS A 208 -12.91 12.75 -9.87
C LYS A 208 -12.14 13.23 -8.64
N ASP A 209 -10.89 13.69 -8.82
CA ASP A 209 -10.13 14.29 -7.72
C ASP A 209 -10.85 15.55 -7.18
N GLN A 210 -11.47 16.35 -8.06
CA GLN A 210 -12.30 17.49 -7.66
C GLN A 210 -13.57 17.07 -6.89
N GLN A 211 -14.25 16.00 -7.33
CA GLN A 211 -15.42 15.46 -6.63
C GLN A 211 -15.04 14.94 -5.23
N GLU A 212 -13.89 14.28 -5.09
CA GLU A 212 -13.37 13.86 -3.78
C GLU A 212 -13.19 15.08 -2.86
N TRP A 213 -12.62 16.18 -3.36
CA TRP A 213 -12.54 17.43 -2.61
C TRP A 213 -13.89 17.97 -2.17
N SER A 214 -14.84 18.07 -3.11
CA SER A 214 -16.19 18.59 -2.83
C SER A 214 -16.94 17.73 -1.82
N GLN A 215 -16.81 16.40 -1.90
CA GLN A 215 -17.44 15.48 -0.93
C GLN A 215 -16.85 15.62 0.46
N GLN A 216 -15.51 15.69 0.58
CA GLN A 216 -14.86 15.86 1.87
C GLN A 216 -15.23 17.20 2.52
N LEU A 217 -15.32 18.27 1.73
CA LEU A 217 -15.80 19.58 2.19
C LEU A 217 -17.24 19.52 2.66
N LEU A 218 -18.12 18.82 1.93
CA LEU A 218 -19.52 18.66 2.29
C LEU A 218 -19.67 17.89 3.61
N TRP A 219 -18.98 16.76 3.75
CA TRP A 219 -19.04 15.94 4.97
C TRP A 219 -18.41 16.61 6.18
N GLY A 220 -17.39 17.44 5.97
CA GLY A 220 -16.71 18.18 7.03
C GLY A 220 -17.24 19.58 7.29
N GLU A 221 -18.42 19.94 6.78
CA GLU A 221 -19.05 21.27 6.97
C GLU A 221 -18.12 22.44 6.60
N GLY A 222 -17.41 22.30 5.47
CA GLY A 222 -16.43 23.26 4.99
C GLY A 222 -15.03 23.10 5.59
N LYS A 223 -14.80 22.07 6.42
CA LYS A 223 -13.48 21.64 6.88
C LYS A 223 -13.06 20.34 6.21
N VAL A 224 -11.75 20.14 6.02
CA VAL A 224 -11.20 18.91 5.42
C VAL A 224 -10.15 18.28 6.31
N PHE A 225 -10.26 16.97 6.50
CA PHE A 225 -9.22 16.17 7.14
C PHE A 225 -8.26 15.59 6.08
N LEU A 226 -7.12 16.26 5.91
CA LEU A 226 -6.16 15.97 4.85
C LEU A 226 -5.70 14.49 4.71
N PRO A 227 -5.54 13.70 5.80
CA PRO A 227 -5.18 12.29 5.67
C PRO A 227 -6.23 11.42 4.96
N ASP A 228 -7.50 11.80 4.96
CA ASP A 228 -8.58 11.03 4.32
C ASP A 228 -8.70 11.32 2.82
N LEU A 229 -8.08 12.41 2.37
CA LEU A 229 -8.13 12.86 0.99
C LEU A 229 -7.41 11.87 0.05
N ARG A 230 -8.14 11.31 -0.91
CA ARG A 230 -7.63 10.32 -1.86
C ARG A 230 -7.39 10.92 -3.24
N THR A 231 -6.45 11.84 -3.34
CA THR A 231 -6.05 12.40 -4.64
C THR A 231 -4.94 11.59 -5.31
N TYR A 232 -5.07 11.48 -6.62
CA TYR A 232 -4.14 10.73 -7.46
C TYR A 232 -3.38 11.66 -8.41
N THR A 233 -3.88 12.87 -8.67
CA THR A 233 -3.29 13.86 -9.61
C THR A 233 -1.83 14.11 -9.29
N LEU A 234 -1.49 14.36 -8.02
CA LEU A 234 -0.09 14.60 -7.63
C LEU A 234 0.82 13.41 -7.97
N LYS A 235 0.32 12.18 -7.75
CA LYS A 235 1.10 10.96 -8.02
C LYS A 235 1.30 10.74 -9.50
N VAL A 236 0.23 10.90 -10.28
CA VAL A 236 0.26 10.71 -11.74
C VAL A 236 1.14 11.77 -12.40
N GLU A 237 1.01 13.03 -12.03
CA GLU A 237 1.84 14.11 -12.57
C GLU A 237 3.31 13.96 -12.15
N ALA A 238 3.59 13.56 -10.90
CA ALA A 238 4.96 13.24 -10.49
C ALA A 238 5.56 12.08 -11.30
N MET A 239 4.75 11.06 -11.62
CA MET A 239 5.17 9.93 -12.45
C MET A 239 5.42 10.34 -13.91
N ARG A 240 4.56 11.19 -14.49
CA ARG A 240 4.77 11.80 -15.82
C ARG A 240 6.05 12.62 -15.85
N ALA A 241 6.26 13.46 -14.83
CA ALA A 241 7.47 14.28 -14.71
C ALA A 241 8.75 13.44 -14.60
N LEU A 242 8.67 12.22 -14.05
CA LEU A 242 9.78 11.26 -14.03
C LEU A 242 9.93 10.46 -15.34
N GLY A 243 9.12 10.75 -16.36
CA GLY A 243 9.18 10.08 -17.66
C GLY A 243 8.73 8.62 -17.64
N ILE A 244 7.92 8.19 -16.66
CA ILE A 244 7.58 6.76 -16.47
C ILE A 244 6.99 6.11 -17.73
N MET A 245 6.29 6.90 -18.56
CA MET A 245 5.67 6.44 -19.81
C MET A 245 6.68 5.81 -20.77
N GLN A 246 7.90 6.35 -20.86
CA GLN A 246 8.98 5.83 -21.72
C GLN A 246 9.53 4.50 -21.19
N PHE A 247 9.34 4.23 -19.89
CA PHE A 247 9.75 2.98 -19.25
C PHE A 247 8.68 1.89 -19.29
N LEU A 248 7.50 2.14 -19.88
CA LEU A 248 6.44 1.13 -20.05
C LEU A 248 6.54 0.37 -21.39
N GLU A 249 7.56 0.66 -22.20
CA GLU A 249 7.84 -0.05 -23.44
C GLU A 249 8.13 -1.53 -23.18
N THR A 250 7.27 -2.41 -23.70
CA THR A 250 7.30 -3.83 -23.36
C THR A 250 8.54 -4.55 -23.86
N GLU A 251 9.05 -4.20 -25.05
CA GLU A 251 10.18 -4.88 -25.69
C GLU A 251 11.55 -4.34 -25.29
N ARG A 252 11.59 -3.29 -24.47
CA ARG A 252 12.84 -2.64 -24.09
C ARG A 252 13.59 -3.44 -23.02
N VAL A 253 14.89 -3.63 -23.26
CA VAL A 253 15.82 -4.17 -22.27
C VAL A 253 16.57 -3.01 -21.63
N PHE A 254 16.38 -2.82 -20.33
CA PHE A 254 16.99 -1.77 -19.55
C PHE A 254 18.38 -2.17 -19.05
N SER A 255 19.33 -1.26 -19.20
CA SER A 255 20.69 -1.36 -18.66
C SER A 255 20.98 -0.19 -17.72
N GLU A 256 21.82 -0.39 -16.70
CA GLU A 256 22.18 0.66 -15.74
C GLU A 256 22.84 1.88 -16.40
N ASN A 257 23.39 1.71 -17.60
CA ASN A 257 24.05 2.74 -18.39
C ASN A 257 23.10 3.52 -19.32
N ASP A 258 21.80 3.19 -19.33
CA ASP A 258 20.83 3.91 -20.17
C ASP A 258 20.72 5.37 -19.73
N ALA A 259 20.71 6.29 -20.70
CA ALA A 259 20.77 7.73 -20.44
C ALA A 259 19.57 8.22 -19.60
N ASP A 260 18.39 7.65 -19.81
CA ASP A 260 17.18 7.96 -19.08
C ASP A 260 17.17 7.37 -17.65
N LEU A 261 17.79 6.21 -17.42
CA LEU A 261 18.00 5.67 -16.08
C LEU A 261 19.03 6.49 -15.28
N ILE A 262 20.08 6.97 -15.94
CA ILE A 262 21.05 7.90 -15.34
C ILE A 262 20.34 9.21 -14.98
N TRP A 263 19.51 9.73 -15.89
CA TRP A 263 18.69 10.93 -15.64
C TRP A 263 17.73 10.72 -14.46
N LEU A 264 17.00 9.60 -14.45
CA LEU A 264 16.07 9.23 -13.37
C LEU A 264 16.79 9.19 -12.03
N LYS A 265 17.99 8.60 -11.98
CA LYS A 265 18.84 8.53 -10.79
C LYS A 265 19.22 9.91 -10.28
N ASN A 266 19.63 10.81 -11.17
CA ASN A 266 20.02 12.18 -10.82
C ASN A 266 18.84 12.98 -10.26
N VAL A 267 17.69 12.94 -10.94
CA VAL A 267 16.47 13.63 -10.50
C VAL A 267 15.97 13.06 -9.17
N ALA A 268 15.98 11.73 -9.01
CA ALA A 268 15.56 11.07 -7.78
C ALA A 268 16.45 11.45 -6.58
N GLY A 269 17.76 11.64 -6.80
CA GLY A 269 18.69 12.11 -5.78
C GLY A 269 18.41 13.55 -5.35
N GLN A 270 18.28 14.46 -6.32
CA GLN A 270 18.09 15.90 -6.07
C GLN A 270 16.73 16.20 -5.42
N SER A 271 15.66 15.56 -5.89
CA SER A 271 14.28 15.82 -5.45
C SER A 271 13.71 14.73 -4.54
N SER A 272 14.56 13.93 -3.89
CA SER A 272 14.18 12.78 -3.04
C SER A 272 13.07 13.09 -2.03
N ARG A 273 13.15 14.24 -1.34
CA ARG A 273 12.12 14.66 -0.37
C ARG A 273 10.78 14.94 -1.04
N HIS A 274 10.77 15.59 -2.19
CA HIS A 274 9.54 15.90 -2.94
C HIS A 274 8.91 14.62 -3.51
N LEU A 275 9.73 13.73 -4.07
CA LEU A 275 9.27 12.44 -4.59
C LEU A 275 8.70 11.54 -3.50
N LYS A 276 9.33 11.49 -2.33
CA LYS A 276 8.80 10.76 -1.18
C LYS A 276 7.43 11.27 -0.74
N ARG A 277 7.22 12.59 -0.82
CA ARG A 277 5.96 13.24 -0.46
C ARG A 277 4.86 13.03 -1.49
N ALA A 278 5.19 13.11 -2.78
CA ALA A 278 4.24 12.91 -3.87
C ALA A 278 3.86 11.43 -4.03
N LEU A 279 4.85 10.55 -4.10
CA LEU A 279 4.66 9.12 -4.41
C LEU A 279 4.41 8.25 -3.17
N GLY A 280 4.69 8.75 -1.97
CA GLY A 280 4.54 8.01 -0.72
C GLY A 280 5.58 6.91 -0.48
N ILE A 281 6.63 6.84 -1.31
CA ILE A 281 7.71 5.85 -1.20
C ILE A 281 9.08 6.50 -1.12
N ASP A 282 10.00 5.85 -0.41
CA ASP A 282 11.38 6.30 -0.32
C ASP A 282 12.20 5.74 -1.50
N LEU A 283 12.48 6.60 -2.48
CA LEU A 283 13.29 6.24 -3.65
C LEU A 283 14.78 6.16 -3.30
N VAL A 284 15.28 7.07 -2.45
CA VAL A 284 16.69 7.14 -2.06
C VAL A 284 16.79 6.98 -0.54
N ARG A 285 17.06 5.75 -0.08
CA ARG A 285 17.19 5.47 1.35
C ARG A 285 18.55 5.91 1.86
N GLY A 286 18.58 7.00 2.62
CA GLY A 286 19.80 7.46 3.30
C GLY A 286 20.82 8.07 2.35
N LYS A 287 22.12 7.92 2.67
CA LYS A 287 23.24 8.52 1.91
C LYS A 287 23.79 7.61 0.80
N GLU A 288 23.25 6.41 0.62
CA GLU A 288 23.78 5.45 -0.37
C GLU A 288 23.24 5.75 -1.78
N SER A 289 24.14 5.70 -2.77
CA SER A 289 23.77 5.79 -4.19
C SER A 289 22.97 4.55 -4.58
N VAL A 290 21.68 4.74 -4.89
CA VAL A 290 20.81 3.66 -5.37
C VAL A 290 20.98 3.50 -6.87
N ALA A 291 21.10 2.26 -7.34
CA ALA A 291 21.14 1.95 -8.78
C ALA A 291 19.85 2.39 -9.49
N GLY A 292 19.96 2.90 -10.72
CA GLY A 292 18.85 3.35 -11.56
C GLY A 292 17.80 2.26 -11.76
N ILE A 293 18.22 1.02 -12.01
CA ILE A 293 17.30 -0.12 -12.15
C ILE A 293 16.50 -0.36 -10.87
N LYS A 294 17.12 -0.19 -9.69
CA LYS A 294 16.40 -0.33 -8.41
C LYS A 294 15.39 0.80 -8.20
N LEU A 295 15.66 2.00 -8.70
CA LEU A 295 14.71 3.12 -8.68
C LEU A 295 13.54 2.82 -9.60
N LEU A 296 13.81 2.40 -10.83
CA LEU A 296 12.80 2.00 -11.80
C LEU A 296 11.91 0.87 -11.24
N SER A 297 12.51 -0.18 -10.66
CA SER A 297 11.77 -1.28 -10.03
C SER A 297 10.81 -0.79 -8.93
N ARG A 298 11.20 0.21 -8.13
CA ARG A 298 10.32 0.80 -7.11
C ARG A 298 9.16 1.59 -7.71
N LEU A 299 9.41 2.34 -8.79
CA LEU A 299 8.39 3.10 -9.49
C LEU A 299 7.39 2.17 -10.19
N LEU A 300 7.87 1.16 -10.91
CA LEU A 300 7.04 0.13 -11.53
C LEU A 300 6.21 -0.64 -10.49
N GLY A 301 6.75 -0.85 -9.28
CA GLY A 301 5.99 -1.43 -8.17
C GLY A 301 4.76 -0.61 -7.73
N LEU A 302 4.75 0.71 -7.96
CA LEU A 302 3.57 1.55 -7.75
C LEU A 302 2.48 1.33 -8.81
N LEU A 303 2.84 0.75 -9.95
CA LEU A 303 1.93 0.34 -11.03
C LEU A 303 1.57 -1.15 -10.97
N GLY A 304 2.04 -1.86 -9.94
CA GLY A 304 1.89 -3.30 -9.82
C GLY A 304 2.72 -4.09 -10.84
N LEU A 305 3.73 -3.46 -11.44
CA LEU A 305 4.63 -4.06 -12.42
C LEU A 305 5.95 -4.48 -11.77
N LYS A 306 6.61 -5.47 -12.37
CA LYS A 306 7.94 -5.92 -11.94
C LYS A 306 8.92 -5.93 -13.08
N LEU A 307 10.21 -5.89 -12.73
CA LEU A 307 11.30 -6.16 -13.65
C LEU A 307 11.74 -7.62 -13.50
N GLN A 308 11.92 -8.29 -14.62
CA GLN A 308 12.53 -9.60 -14.72
C GLN A 308 13.94 -9.46 -15.28
N GLN A 309 14.89 -10.20 -14.70
CA GLN A 309 16.25 -10.25 -15.20
C GLN A 309 16.31 -11.13 -16.45
N VAL A 310 16.95 -10.61 -17.50
CA VAL A 310 17.22 -11.29 -18.77
C VAL A 310 18.74 -11.26 -19.00
N ASN A 311 19.27 -12.11 -19.88
CA ASN A 311 20.71 -12.28 -20.11
C ASN A 311 21.49 -10.94 -20.23
N ASP A 312 20.93 -9.96 -20.94
CA ASP A 312 21.59 -8.67 -21.22
C ASP A 312 20.98 -7.45 -20.48
N GLY A 313 20.19 -7.67 -19.43
CA GLY A 313 19.63 -6.56 -18.65
C GLY A 313 18.32 -6.91 -17.93
N TYR A 314 17.40 -5.95 -17.88
CA TYR A 314 16.11 -6.10 -17.21
C TYR A 314 14.98 -5.75 -18.17
N LYS A 315 13.91 -6.55 -18.20
CA LYS A 315 12.70 -6.30 -18.99
C LYS A 315 11.50 -6.24 -18.05
N ILE A 316 10.42 -5.58 -18.45
CA ILE A 316 9.16 -5.66 -17.70
C ILE A 316 8.66 -7.11 -17.73
N ASP A 317 8.27 -7.60 -16.56
CA ASP A 317 7.68 -8.92 -16.39
C ASP A 317 6.29 -8.95 -17.04
N LEU A 318 6.19 -9.69 -18.15
CA LEU A 318 4.95 -9.83 -18.94
C LEU A 318 3.82 -10.46 -18.13
N ASP A 319 4.11 -11.29 -17.13
CA ASP A 319 3.07 -11.88 -16.27
C ASP A 319 2.41 -10.81 -15.39
N THR A 320 3.18 -9.80 -14.97
CA THR A 320 2.64 -8.66 -14.20
C THR A 320 1.92 -7.65 -15.09
N LEU A 321 2.28 -7.56 -16.36
CA LEU A 321 1.63 -6.67 -17.31
C LEU A 321 0.30 -7.28 -17.79
N ASN A 322 0.29 -8.59 -18.07
CA ASN A 322 -0.86 -9.32 -18.60
C ASN A 322 -1.66 -10.03 -17.49
N ASP A 323 -1.78 -9.41 -16.33
CA ASP A 323 -2.47 -9.95 -15.16
C ASP A 323 -4.01 -9.81 -15.22
N GLY A 324 -4.53 -9.38 -16.37
CA GLY A 324 -5.95 -9.11 -16.61
C GLY A 324 -6.36 -7.66 -16.45
N ARG A 325 -5.42 -6.75 -16.13
CA ARG A 325 -5.68 -5.30 -16.00
C ARG A 325 -6.33 -4.65 -17.20
N ASP A 326 -6.05 -5.12 -18.42
CA ASP A 326 -6.64 -4.53 -19.64
C ASP A 326 -8.16 -4.65 -19.67
N LYS A 327 -8.71 -5.75 -19.15
CA LYS A 327 -10.16 -5.92 -19.02
C LYS A 327 -10.75 -4.93 -18.03
N ILE A 328 -10.03 -4.65 -16.94
CA ILE A 328 -10.43 -3.68 -15.91
C ILE A 328 -10.37 -2.27 -16.50
N PHE A 329 -9.29 -1.95 -17.22
CA PHE A 329 -9.09 -0.66 -17.88
C PHE A 329 -10.18 -0.39 -18.92
N ALA A 330 -10.55 -1.37 -19.73
CA ALA A 330 -11.66 -1.22 -20.68
C ALA A 330 -13.00 -0.89 -19.99
N VAL A 331 -13.29 -1.54 -18.84
CA VAL A 331 -14.50 -1.24 -18.06
C VAL A 331 -14.43 0.15 -17.44
N TRP A 332 -13.28 0.55 -16.91
CA TRP A 332 -13.09 1.89 -16.35
C TRP A 332 -13.18 2.98 -17.42
N GLN A 333 -12.57 2.76 -18.59
CA GLN A 333 -12.65 3.69 -19.71
C GLN A 333 -14.09 3.92 -20.14
N HIS A 334 -14.84 2.84 -20.37
CA HIS A 334 -16.26 2.97 -20.73
C HIS A 334 -17.08 3.72 -19.66
N ARG A 335 -16.82 3.45 -18.38
CA ARG A 335 -17.48 4.15 -17.28
C ARG A 335 -17.14 5.64 -17.28
N ASP A 336 -15.86 5.96 -17.41
CA ASP A 336 -15.38 7.34 -17.33
C ASP A 336 -15.86 8.15 -18.55
N ASP A 337 -15.90 7.56 -19.75
CA ASP A 337 -16.47 8.16 -20.96
C ASP A 337 -17.97 8.46 -20.81
N LEU A 338 -18.73 7.52 -20.22
CA LEU A 338 -20.15 7.71 -19.94
C LEU A 338 -20.37 8.86 -18.94
N MET A 339 -19.55 8.93 -17.91
CA MET A 339 -19.62 9.98 -16.89
C MET A 339 -19.27 11.34 -17.48
N LEU A 340 -18.22 11.44 -18.30
CA LEU A 340 -17.88 12.67 -19.03
C LEU A 340 -19.01 13.12 -19.95
N THR A 341 -19.58 12.20 -20.72
CA THR A 341 -20.71 12.50 -21.60
C THR A 341 -21.90 13.03 -20.80
N THR A 342 -22.20 12.40 -19.66
CA THR A 342 -23.30 12.83 -18.77
C THR A 342 -23.04 14.22 -18.19
N LEU A 343 -21.82 14.49 -17.73
CA LEU A 343 -21.43 15.80 -17.21
C LEU A 343 -21.51 16.88 -18.29
N HIS A 344 -21.03 16.60 -19.50
CA HIS A 344 -21.10 17.55 -20.60
C HIS A 344 -22.56 17.88 -20.96
N ASN A 345 -23.43 16.88 -21.00
CA ASN A 345 -24.86 17.08 -21.23
C ASN A 345 -25.50 17.93 -20.13
N MET A 346 -25.18 17.68 -18.85
CA MET A 346 -25.66 18.50 -17.73
C MET A 346 -25.18 19.95 -17.80
N GLU A 347 -23.91 20.16 -18.15
CA GLU A 347 -23.35 21.51 -18.34
C GLU A 347 -24.07 22.25 -19.49
N CYS A 348 -24.34 21.58 -20.61
CA CYS A 348 -25.13 22.14 -21.70
C CYS A 348 -26.56 22.51 -21.27
N GLU A 349 -27.24 21.65 -20.51
CA GLU A 349 -28.58 21.93 -20.00
C GLU A 349 -28.61 23.14 -19.03
N ILE A 350 -27.62 23.26 -18.14
CA ILE A 350 -27.49 24.40 -17.22
C ILE A 350 -27.24 25.70 -17.99
N VAL A 351 -26.38 25.66 -19.01
CA VAL A 351 -26.09 26.83 -19.86
C VAL A 351 -27.34 27.26 -20.64
N ASP A 352 -28.13 26.31 -21.13
CA ASP A 352 -29.37 26.61 -21.85
C ASP A 352 -30.48 27.15 -20.94
N LEU A 353 -30.59 26.66 -19.70
CA LEU A 353 -31.49 27.22 -18.68
C LEU A 353 -31.07 28.64 -18.25
N SER A 354 -29.77 28.89 -18.14
CA SER A 354 -29.22 30.22 -17.83
C SER A 354 -29.49 31.21 -18.97
N LYS A 355 -29.34 30.80 -20.23
CA LYS A 355 -29.68 31.64 -21.39
C LYS A 355 -31.18 31.92 -21.50
N LYS A 356 -32.04 30.94 -21.21
CA LYS A 356 -33.50 31.13 -21.19
C LYS A 356 -33.93 32.10 -20.09
N SER A 357 -33.39 31.98 -18.88
CA SER A 357 -33.71 32.91 -17.79
C SER A 357 -33.20 34.34 -18.05
N GLN A 358 -32.06 34.49 -18.73
CA GLN A 358 -31.58 35.80 -19.19
C GLN A 358 -32.47 36.39 -20.32
N GLN A 359 -32.96 35.57 -21.25
CA GLN A 359 -33.88 36.02 -22.30
C GLN A 359 -35.26 36.41 -21.75
N GLU A 360 -35.77 35.69 -20.77
CA GLU A 360 -37.03 36.03 -20.07
C GLU A 360 -36.89 37.30 -19.24
N ALA A 361 -35.75 37.53 -18.58
CA ALA A 361 -35.49 38.77 -17.84
C ALA A 361 -35.39 40.01 -18.77
N VAL A 362 -34.90 39.85 -20.00
CA VAL A 362 -34.83 40.92 -21.01
C VAL A 362 -36.19 41.20 -21.65
N LEU A 363 -37.10 40.24 -21.71
CA LEU A 363 -38.47 40.42 -22.24
C LEU A 363 -39.44 41.04 -21.22
N ILE A 364 -39.09 41.02 -19.93
CA ILE A 364 -39.88 41.59 -18.82
C ILE A 364 -39.39 43.00 -18.42
N SER A 365 -38.31 43.48 -19.04
CA SER A 365 -37.81 44.87 -18.94
C SER A 365 -38.28 45.69 -20.14
#